data_AF-A0A031G6E8-F1
#
_entry.id   AF-A0A031G6E8-F1
#
_cell.length_a   1.000
_cell.length_b   1.000
_cell.length_c   1.000
_cell.angle_alpha   90.00
_cell.angle_beta   90.00
_cell.angle_gamma   90.00
#
_symmetry.space_group_name_H-M   'P 1'
#
loop_
_entity.id
_entity.type
_entity.pdbx_description
1 polymer ?
#
loop_
_entity_poly.entity_id
_entity_poly.type
_entity_poly.pdbx_seq_one_letter_code
_entity_poly.pdbx_strand_id
1 'polypeptide(L)'
;MNNPTAILVLGMPRSGTSAVTRVLNLRGAALSGNLLPAAKPNPKGFFESADALAIHERLLTALGRTWFDVSEMPEGWLEHPATQKAHEELVELVQREYGDQALWIIKEPRMCRIVPLWLRVLRSLNIAPRALLVTRHPDEVASSVARMVGEDKWGAKHTEILWLEYFFEAEKATREIPRSIITYDQLLMDWAVSVERVAAELELEWPVSIEDSKQEVDAYLGVENRHHDHNSNADPQRKDRTFAERVYSVCNEMRSDYWQVIENSQIEFSEMLALFSSPMREAVDRALEQRDEQNLLQQAELQALRQHHNDVFYKQHTELSELKESHKKMEEALSESRVEISRLINSLNEVSCELGVVAAREKTCQQQLHDTQASYADLLALTARRTWLVKKIFSIAKK
;
A
#
# COMPACT_ATOMS: atom_id res chain seq x y z
N MET A 1 0.68 51.28 -16.97
CA MET A 1 -0.11 50.04 -17.00
C MET A 1 0.01 49.44 -15.62
N ASN A 2 -1.09 49.19 -14.91
CA ASN A 2 -1.01 48.52 -13.60
C ASN A 2 -0.36 47.16 -13.80
N ASN A 3 0.56 46.80 -12.91
CA ASN A 3 1.14 45.45 -12.91
C ASN A 3 0.00 44.43 -12.75
N PRO A 4 0.06 43.26 -13.43
CA PRO A 4 -0.90 42.19 -13.21
C PRO A 4 -0.90 41.80 -11.73
N THR A 5 -2.04 41.34 -11.24
CA THR A 5 -2.25 41.04 -9.81
C THR A 5 -2.57 39.57 -9.63
N ALA A 6 -1.85 38.93 -8.70
CA ALA A 6 -2.06 37.55 -8.29
C ALA A 6 -2.70 37.50 -6.90
N ILE A 7 -3.87 36.86 -6.80
CA ILE A 7 -4.50 36.54 -5.52
C ILE A 7 -4.03 35.15 -5.07
N LEU A 8 -3.27 35.14 -3.98
CA LEU A 8 -2.89 33.93 -3.27
C LEU A 8 -4.03 33.55 -2.32
N VAL A 9 -4.79 32.51 -2.65
CA VAL A 9 -5.83 31.99 -1.75
C VAL A 9 -5.20 30.95 -0.82
N LEU A 10 -5.03 31.35 0.43
CA LEU A 10 -4.24 30.63 1.44
C LEU A 10 -5.16 30.08 2.52
N GLY A 11 -5.11 28.79 2.76
CA GLY A 11 -5.82 28.17 3.88
C GLY A 11 -5.65 26.67 3.89
N MET A 12 -5.77 26.09 5.08
CA MET A 12 -5.76 24.64 5.26
C MET A 12 -6.81 23.97 4.34
N PRO A 13 -6.56 22.76 3.80
CA PRO A 13 -7.62 21.97 3.19
C PRO A 13 -8.87 21.92 4.09
N ARG A 14 -10.05 21.98 3.47
CA ARG A 14 -11.36 21.94 4.15
C ARG A 14 -11.76 23.23 4.90
N SER A 15 -10.97 24.30 4.84
CA SER A 15 -11.33 25.62 5.37
C SER A 15 -12.27 26.46 4.48
N GLY A 16 -12.78 25.90 3.37
CA GLY A 16 -13.63 26.65 2.44
C GLY A 16 -12.88 27.40 1.33
N THR A 17 -11.57 27.13 1.16
CA THR A 17 -10.72 27.76 0.13
C THR A 17 -11.28 27.56 -1.28
N SER A 18 -11.85 26.39 -1.60
CA SER A 18 -12.51 26.13 -2.89
C SER A 18 -13.75 26.99 -3.11
N ALA A 19 -14.55 27.24 -2.05
CA ALA A 19 -15.74 28.06 -2.15
C ALA A 19 -15.37 29.53 -2.41
N VAL A 20 -14.43 30.06 -1.64
CA VAL A 20 -13.86 31.41 -1.87
C VAL A 20 -13.28 31.52 -3.28
N THR A 21 -12.45 30.56 -3.69
CA THR A 21 -11.81 30.57 -5.03
C THR A 21 -12.86 30.64 -6.14
N ARG A 22 -13.95 29.86 -6.03
CA ARG A 22 -15.02 29.90 -7.03
C ARG A 22 -15.76 31.23 -7.04
N VAL A 23 -16.03 31.81 -5.87
CA VAL A 23 -16.66 33.14 -5.80
C VAL A 23 -15.76 34.18 -6.47
N LEU A 24 -14.48 34.25 -6.12
CA LEU A 24 -13.54 35.19 -6.75
C LEU A 24 -13.42 34.99 -8.27
N ASN A 25 -13.46 33.74 -8.73
CA ASN A 25 -13.45 33.44 -10.15
C ASN A 25 -14.72 33.96 -10.86
N LEU A 26 -15.89 33.84 -10.23
CA LEU A 26 -17.15 34.43 -10.74
C LEU A 26 -17.14 35.97 -10.68
N ARG A 27 -16.28 36.58 -9.85
CA ARG A 27 -16.00 38.04 -9.88
C ARG A 27 -15.05 38.45 -11.01
N GLY A 28 -14.58 37.52 -11.83
CA GLY A 28 -13.77 37.78 -13.03
C GLY A 28 -12.27 37.55 -12.87
N ALA A 29 -11.80 37.02 -11.74
CA ALA A 29 -10.40 36.63 -11.62
C ALA A 29 -10.14 35.28 -12.30
N ALA A 30 -9.09 35.23 -13.13
CA ALA A 30 -8.75 34.02 -13.90
C ALA A 30 -8.22 32.89 -13.01
N LEU A 31 -8.46 31.64 -13.45
CA LEU A 31 -7.90 30.43 -12.85
C LEU A 31 -6.94 29.77 -13.84
N SER A 32 -6.12 28.82 -13.37
CA SER A 32 -5.28 28.00 -14.26
C SER A 32 -6.16 27.23 -15.25
N GLY A 33 -5.63 27.01 -16.46
CA GLY A 33 -6.26 26.14 -17.46
C GLY A 33 -6.19 24.66 -17.10
N ASN A 34 -5.30 24.27 -16.18
CA ASN A 34 -5.06 22.89 -15.75
C ASN A 34 -5.44 22.68 -14.27
N LEU A 35 -6.75 22.65 -14.00
CA LEU A 35 -7.28 22.41 -12.65
C LEU A 35 -7.38 20.92 -12.32
N LEU A 36 -7.15 20.57 -11.06
CA LEU A 36 -7.43 19.22 -10.55
C LEU A 36 -8.91 18.86 -10.77
N PRO A 37 -9.18 17.66 -11.31
CA PRO A 37 -10.55 17.22 -11.57
C PRO A 37 -11.32 17.05 -10.26
N ALA A 38 -12.64 17.19 -10.35
CA ALA A 38 -13.53 16.83 -9.26
C ALA A 38 -13.35 15.36 -8.85
N ALA A 39 -13.42 15.07 -7.55
CA ALA A 39 -13.28 13.72 -7.00
C ALA A 39 -14.27 13.49 -5.85
N LYS A 40 -14.43 12.25 -5.38
CA LYS A 40 -15.33 11.91 -4.25
C LYS A 40 -15.22 12.86 -3.04
N PRO A 41 -14.03 13.24 -2.54
CA PRO A 41 -13.93 14.16 -1.39
C PRO A 41 -14.26 15.63 -1.74
N ASN A 42 -14.36 15.99 -3.02
CA ASN A 42 -14.83 17.29 -3.50
C ASN A 42 -15.45 17.19 -4.92
N PRO A 43 -16.75 16.85 -5.01
CA PRO A 43 -17.42 16.60 -6.29
C PRO A 43 -17.57 17.82 -7.20
N LYS A 44 -17.31 19.04 -6.70
CA LYS A 44 -17.44 20.30 -7.45
C LYS A 44 -16.12 20.81 -8.03
N GLY A 45 -15.03 20.08 -7.80
CA GLY A 45 -13.69 20.50 -8.24
C GLY A 45 -12.92 21.22 -7.15
N PHE A 46 -11.60 21.03 -7.16
CA PHE A 46 -10.71 21.59 -6.14
C PHE A 46 -10.32 23.04 -6.42
N PHE A 47 -10.43 23.47 -7.68
CA PHE A 47 -9.88 24.75 -8.15
C PHE A 47 -8.38 24.89 -7.82
N GLU A 48 -7.68 23.77 -7.72
CA GLU A 48 -6.25 23.68 -7.50
C GLU A 48 -5.55 23.50 -8.83
N SER A 49 -4.45 24.24 -9.06
CA SER A 49 -3.60 23.97 -10.22
C SER A 49 -2.90 22.63 -10.03
N ALA A 50 -3.10 21.69 -10.96
CA ALA A 50 -2.50 20.37 -10.91
C ALA A 50 -0.96 20.45 -11.01
N ASP A 51 -0.46 21.39 -11.82
CA ASP A 51 0.98 21.60 -12.00
C ASP A 51 1.63 22.22 -10.77
N ALA A 52 0.98 23.22 -10.14
CA ALA A 52 1.46 23.80 -8.90
C ALA A 52 1.53 22.74 -7.78
N LEU A 53 0.49 21.91 -7.66
CA LEU A 53 0.49 20.79 -6.71
C LEU A 53 1.69 19.86 -6.94
N ALA A 54 1.95 19.46 -8.18
CA ALA A 54 3.06 18.56 -8.49
C ALA A 54 4.42 19.18 -8.15
N ILE A 55 4.61 20.48 -8.40
CA ILE A 55 5.84 21.20 -8.03
C ILE A 55 5.99 21.26 -6.49
N HIS A 56 4.91 21.61 -5.77
CA HIS A 56 4.94 21.73 -4.31
C HIS A 56 5.20 20.38 -3.64
N GLU A 57 4.61 19.29 -4.12
CA GLU A 57 4.85 17.96 -3.57
C GLU A 57 6.31 17.51 -3.74
N ARG A 58 6.91 17.76 -4.92
CA ARG A 58 8.33 17.49 -5.14
C ARG A 58 9.21 18.33 -4.23
N LEU A 59 8.90 19.62 -4.09
CA LEU A 59 9.66 20.53 -3.22
C LEU A 59 9.60 20.09 -1.76
N LEU A 60 8.41 19.86 -1.21
CA LEU A 60 8.24 19.43 0.19
C LEU A 60 8.95 18.10 0.43
N THR A 61 8.81 17.14 -0.48
CA THR A 61 9.50 15.84 -0.36
C THR A 61 11.03 16.02 -0.33
N ALA A 62 11.58 16.87 -1.20
CA ALA A 62 13.02 17.15 -1.24
C ALA A 62 13.52 17.88 0.02
N LEU A 63 12.64 18.59 0.73
CA LEU A 63 12.92 19.24 2.01
C LEU A 63 12.63 18.34 3.22
N GLY A 64 12.28 17.06 3.01
CA GLY A 64 11.92 16.15 4.08
C GLY A 64 10.65 16.58 4.82
N ARG A 65 9.68 17.15 4.09
CA ARG A 65 8.38 17.59 4.60
C ARG A 65 7.25 16.92 3.84
N THR A 66 6.08 16.87 4.48
CA THR A 66 4.83 16.45 3.85
C THR A 66 3.77 17.52 4.06
N TRP A 67 2.63 17.41 3.37
CA TRP A 67 1.52 18.33 3.54
C TRP A 67 0.87 18.25 4.93
N PHE A 68 1.15 17.20 5.70
CA PHE A 68 0.62 16.96 7.05
C PHE A 68 1.70 17.05 8.13
N ASP A 69 2.87 17.58 7.78
CA ASP A 69 3.94 17.82 8.73
C ASP A 69 3.62 19.06 9.56
N VAL A 70 3.69 18.94 10.88
CA VAL A 70 3.48 20.05 11.82
C VAL A 70 4.79 20.76 12.18
N SER A 71 5.92 20.29 11.65
CA SER A 71 7.24 20.89 11.86
C SER A 71 7.43 22.08 10.94
N GLU A 72 8.05 23.14 11.42
CA GLU A 72 8.46 24.28 10.61
C GLU A 72 9.32 23.86 9.40
N MET A 73 9.31 24.70 8.36
CA MET A 73 10.22 24.56 7.23
C MET A 73 11.70 24.56 7.69
N PRO A 74 12.59 23.76 7.08
CA PRO A 74 14.00 23.72 7.47
C PRO A 74 14.68 25.08 7.38
N GLU A 75 15.64 25.36 8.27
CA GLU A 75 16.45 26.57 8.18
C GLU A 75 17.17 26.64 6.81
N GLY A 76 17.14 27.81 6.17
CA GLY A 76 17.76 28.02 4.86
C GLY A 76 17.08 27.28 3.69
N TRP A 77 15.85 26.78 3.86
CA TRP A 77 15.15 26.04 2.79
C TRP A 77 14.98 26.85 1.50
N LEU A 78 14.92 28.18 1.59
CA LEU A 78 14.76 29.06 0.42
C LEU A 78 15.99 29.06 -0.50
N GLU A 79 17.14 28.68 0.01
CA GLU A 79 18.43 28.63 -0.66
C GLU A 79 18.78 27.21 -1.10
N HIS A 80 17.96 26.23 -0.73
CA HIS A 80 18.12 24.84 -1.10
C HIS A 80 18.02 24.64 -2.63
N PRO A 81 18.82 23.76 -3.25
CA PRO A 81 18.79 23.52 -4.70
C PRO A 81 17.41 23.12 -5.23
N ALA A 82 16.64 22.33 -4.46
CA ALA A 82 15.27 21.97 -4.84
C ALA A 82 14.33 23.19 -4.91
N THR A 83 14.56 24.20 -4.07
CA THR A 83 13.78 25.45 -4.07
C THR A 83 14.11 26.32 -5.26
N GLN A 84 15.38 26.37 -5.69
CA GLN A 84 15.79 27.06 -6.91
C GLN A 84 15.14 26.42 -8.15
N LYS A 85 15.16 25.08 -8.23
CA LYS A 85 14.44 24.35 -9.28
C LYS A 85 12.94 24.62 -9.25
N ALA A 86 12.31 24.58 -8.08
CA ALA A 86 10.89 24.87 -7.94
C ALA A 86 10.56 26.33 -8.34
N HIS A 87 11.45 27.29 -8.05
CA HIS A 87 11.30 28.67 -8.49
C HIS A 87 11.25 28.78 -10.01
N GLU A 88 12.19 28.14 -10.72
CA GLU A 88 12.21 28.11 -12.20
C GLU A 88 10.93 27.49 -12.77
N GLU A 89 10.52 26.32 -12.27
CA GLU A 89 9.30 25.63 -12.70
C GLU A 89 8.03 26.48 -12.45
N LEU A 90 7.97 27.20 -11.32
CA LEU A 90 6.85 28.09 -11.00
C LEU A 90 6.83 29.36 -11.87
N VAL A 91 8.00 29.93 -12.20
CA VAL A 91 8.09 31.05 -13.14
C VAL A 91 7.53 30.64 -14.50
N GLU A 92 7.94 29.49 -15.02
CA GLU A 92 7.44 28.94 -16.29
C GLU A 92 5.93 28.69 -16.23
N LEU A 93 5.45 28.10 -15.13
CA LEU A 93 4.02 27.89 -14.90
C LEU A 93 3.25 29.21 -14.94
N VAL A 94 3.71 30.23 -14.23
CA VAL A 94 2.99 31.50 -14.14
C VAL A 94 2.96 32.22 -15.49
N GLN A 95 4.07 32.23 -16.21
CA GLN A 95 4.12 32.82 -17.56
C GLN A 95 3.18 32.11 -18.54
N ARG A 96 3.12 30.78 -18.47
CA ARG A 96 2.30 29.96 -19.37
C ARG A 96 0.81 30.09 -19.09
N GLU A 97 0.42 30.07 -17.81
CA GLU A 97 -0.99 29.99 -17.40
C GLU A 97 -1.64 31.36 -17.20
N TYR A 98 -0.85 32.39 -16.86
CA TYR A 98 -1.35 33.69 -16.41
C TYR A 98 -0.69 34.88 -17.11
N GLY A 99 0.19 34.66 -18.09
CA GLY A 99 0.99 35.71 -18.71
C GLY A 99 0.20 36.83 -19.39
N ASP A 100 -1.05 36.56 -19.77
CA ASP A 100 -1.99 37.51 -20.40
C ASP A 100 -3.12 37.98 -19.45
N GLN A 101 -3.11 37.53 -18.19
CA GLN A 101 -4.18 37.80 -17.23
C GLN A 101 -3.84 39.01 -16.34
N ALA A 102 -4.73 40.01 -16.32
CA ALA A 102 -4.57 41.20 -15.46
C ALA A 102 -4.84 40.91 -13.98
N LEU A 103 -5.77 39.99 -13.70
CA LEU A 103 -6.16 39.55 -12.36
C LEU A 103 -6.40 38.05 -12.36
N TRP A 104 -5.68 37.31 -11.53
CA TRP A 104 -5.77 35.85 -11.47
C TRP A 104 -5.60 35.31 -10.05
N ILE A 105 -6.03 34.07 -9.87
CA ILE A 105 -6.00 33.34 -8.60
C ILE A 105 -5.08 32.13 -8.74
N ILE A 106 -4.28 31.91 -7.72
CA ILE A 106 -3.65 30.62 -7.47
C ILE A 106 -4.06 30.12 -6.10
N LYS A 107 -4.50 28.85 -6.09
CA LYS A 107 -4.90 28.13 -4.89
C LYS A 107 -4.27 26.75 -4.94
N GLU A 108 -3.45 26.45 -3.95
CA GLU A 108 -3.07 25.09 -3.61
C GLU A 108 -2.75 25.12 -2.11
N PRO A 109 -3.40 24.30 -1.25
CA PRO A 109 -3.30 24.49 0.18
C PRO A 109 -1.87 24.50 0.74
N ARG A 110 -0.94 23.69 0.21
CA ARG A 110 0.45 23.65 0.68
C ARG A 110 1.20 24.97 0.42
N MET A 111 0.67 25.84 -0.45
CA MET A 111 1.19 27.19 -0.67
C MET A 111 1.33 28.00 0.61
N CYS A 112 0.45 27.79 1.60
CA CYS A 112 0.56 28.40 2.92
C CYS A 112 1.98 28.31 3.51
N ARG A 113 2.67 27.20 3.24
CA ARG A 113 3.98 26.87 3.79
C ARG A 113 5.16 27.41 3.00
N ILE A 114 4.90 27.79 1.75
CA ILE A 114 5.91 28.19 0.78
C ILE A 114 5.60 29.55 0.15
N VAL A 115 4.76 30.36 0.79
CA VAL A 115 4.47 31.74 0.35
C VAL A 115 5.74 32.52 0.04
N PRO A 116 6.84 32.46 0.84
CA PRO A 116 8.06 33.20 0.52
C PRO A 116 8.66 32.85 -0.86
N LEU A 117 8.53 31.60 -1.32
CA LEU A 117 8.92 31.19 -2.66
C LEU A 117 8.01 31.83 -3.72
N TRP A 118 6.69 31.79 -3.52
CA TRP A 118 5.74 32.45 -4.41
C TRP A 118 5.97 33.95 -4.53
N LEU A 119 6.32 34.63 -3.43
CA LEU A 119 6.68 36.06 -3.47
C LEU A 119 7.94 36.32 -4.30
N ARG A 120 8.95 35.42 -4.28
CA ARG A 120 10.13 35.51 -5.16
C ARG A 120 9.74 35.34 -6.63
N VAL A 121 8.90 34.35 -6.94
CA VAL A 121 8.38 34.11 -8.30
C VAL A 121 7.64 35.34 -8.83
N LEU A 122 6.64 35.84 -8.08
CA LEU A 122 5.83 36.99 -8.49
C LEU A 122 6.66 38.27 -8.64
N ARG A 123 7.63 38.50 -7.74
CA ARG A 123 8.56 39.62 -7.85
C ARG A 123 9.41 39.54 -9.12
N SER A 124 9.91 38.36 -9.47
CA SER A 124 10.73 38.16 -10.68
C SER A 124 9.95 38.44 -11.97
N LEU A 125 8.63 38.30 -11.93
CA LEU A 125 7.71 38.53 -13.03
C LEU A 125 7.03 39.91 -12.99
N ASN A 126 7.39 40.76 -12.02
CA ASN A 126 6.77 42.07 -11.79
C ASN A 126 5.23 41.99 -11.62
N ILE A 127 4.77 40.97 -10.90
CA ILE A 127 3.35 40.72 -10.59
C ILE A 127 3.09 41.17 -9.14
N ALA A 128 2.00 41.90 -8.92
CA ALA A 128 1.61 42.37 -7.59
C ALA A 128 0.91 41.24 -6.79
N PRO A 129 1.49 40.75 -5.68
CA PRO A 129 0.86 39.73 -4.84
C PRO A 129 -0.21 40.33 -3.92
N ARG A 130 -1.33 39.63 -3.76
CA ARG A 130 -2.38 39.92 -2.77
C ARG A 130 -2.73 38.62 -2.04
N ALA A 131 -2.79 38.64 -0.71
CA ALA A 131 -3.04 37.43 0.08
C ALA A 131 -4.44 37.38 0.68
N LEU A 132 -5.21 36.34 0.36
CA LEU A 132 -6.49 36.08 1.00
C LEU A 132 -6.39 34.83 1.88
N LEU A 133 -6.38 35.03 3.19
CA LEU A 133 -6.36 33.97 4.18
C LEU A 133 -7.80 33.49 4.44
N VAL A 134 -8.06 32.22 4.14
CA VAL A 134 -9.37 31.60 4.28
C VAL A 134 -9.36 30.66 5.48
N THR A 135 -10.23 30.94 6.44
CA THR A 135 -10.33 30.15 7.68
C THR A 135 -11.73 29.60 7.89
N ARG A 136 -11.83 28.55 8.70
CA ARG A 136 -13.08 27.92 9.13
C ARG A 136 -12.86 27.40 10.55
N HIS A 137 -13.95 27.25 11.29
CA HIS A 137 -13.88 26.74 12.65
C HIS A 137 -13.05 25.43 12.72
N PRO A 138 -12.03 25.35 13.60
CA PRO A 138 -11.07 24.24 13.60
C PRO A 138 -11.72 22.87 13.82
N ASP A 139 -12.76 22.78 14.65
CA ASP A 139 -13.49 21.52 14.87
C ASP A 139 -14.19 21.00 13.61
N GLU A 140 -14.72 21.91 12.78
CA GLU A 140 -15.34 21.54 11.52
C GLU A 140 -14.30 21.09 10.50
N VAL A 141 -13.14 21.75 10.50
CA VAL A 141 -11.99 21.35 9.68
C VAL A 141 -11.52 19.96 10.11
N ALA A 142 -11.33 19.72 11.42
CA ALA A 142 -10.94 18.42 11.96
C ALA A 142 -11.92 17.32 11.56
N SER A 143 -13.22 17.56 11.74
CA SER A 143 -14.28 16.62 11.35
C SER A 143 -14.31 16.37 9.84
N SER A 144 -14.06 17.40 9.02
CA SER A 144 -14.00 17.24 7.56
C SER A 144 -12.74 16.52 7.10
N VAL A 145 -11.60 16.74 7.75
CA VAL A 145 -10.32 16.08 7.43
C VAL A 145 -10.38 14.62 7.84
N ALA A 146 -10.92 14.29 9.01
CA ALA A 146 -11.12 12.91 9.46
C ALA A 146 -11.90 12.09 8.42
N ARG A 147 -12.99 12.64 7.87
CA ARG A 147 -13.74 12.00 6.77
C ARG A 147 -12.94 11.83 5.47
N MET A 148 -11.95 12.69 5.21
CA MET A 148 -11.12 12.64 4.01
C MET A 148 -9.97 11.62 4.13
N VAL A 149 -9.28 11.59 5.27
CA VAL A 149 -8.09 10.74 5.47
C VAL A 149 -8.43 9.35 6.04
N GLY A 150 -9.56 9.24 6.74
CA GLY A 150 -10.00 8.09 7.52
C GLY A 150 -9.97 8.42 9.01
N GLU A 151 -11.07 8.15 9.72
CA GLU A 151 -11.29 8.55 11.13
C GLU A 151 -10.24 8.00 12.10
N ASP A 152 -9.71 6.81 11.81
CA ASP A 152 -8.70 6.15 12.66
C ASP A 152 -7.27 6.61 12.39
N LYS A 153 -7.03 7.40 11.32
CA LYS A 153 -5.67 7.78 10.95
C LYS A 153 -5.17 8.98 11.71
N TRP A 154 -5.98 10.03 11.81
CA TRP A 154 -5.58 11.31 12.36
C TRP A 154 -6.50 11.75 13.48
N GLY A 155 -5.91 12.04 14.65
CA GLY A 155 -6.66 12.62 15.77
C GLY A 155 -7.01 14.09 15.51
N ALA A 156 -8.09 14.56 16.15
CA ALA A 156 -8.54 15.96 16.05
C ALA A 156 -7.44 16.97 16.43
N LYS A 157 -6.63 16.67 17.47
CA LYS A 157 -5.53 17.54 17.91
C LYS A 157 -4.40 17.68 16.89
N HIS A 158 -4.09 16.62 16.15
CA HIS A 158 -3.13 16.72 15.05
C HIS A 158 -3.63 17.69 13.98
N THR A 159 -4.92 17.61 13.64
CA THR A 159 -5.54 18.52 12.66
C THR A 159 -5.60 19.96 13.17
N GLU A 160 -5.92 20.18 14.45
CA GLU A 160 -5.90 21.53 15.05
C GLU A 160 -4.51 22.18 14.98
N ILE A 161 -3.43 21.42 15.27
CA ILE A 161 -2.06 21.93 15.15
C ILE A 161 -1.73 22.22 13.68
N LEU A 162 -2.10 21.32 12.76
CA LEU A 162 -1.86 21.52 11.33
C LEU A 162 -2.61 22.76 10.80
N TRP A 163 -3.83 23.01 11.29
CA TRP A 163 -4.60 24.21 10.97
C TRP A 163 -3.87 25.48 11.42
N LEU A 164 -3.31 25.47 12.64
CA LEU A 164 -2.53 26.59 13.19
C LEU A 164 -1.25 26.84 12.39
N GLU A 165 -0.50 25.79 12.09
CA GLU A 165 0.71 25.85 11.25
C GLU A 165 0.43 26.48 9.89
N TYR A 166 -0.55 25.95 9.15
CA TYR A 166 -0.93 26.50 7.84
C TYR A 166 -1.36 27.96 7.92
N PHE A 167 -2.11 28.34 8.97
CA PHE A 167 -2.58 29.70 9.15
C PHE A 167 -1.44 30.65 9.48
N PHE A 168 -0.61 30.32 10.46
CA PHE A 168 0.45 31.19 10.94
C PHE A 168 1.64 31.30 9.98
N GLU A 169 2.03 30.23 9.29
CA GLU A 169 3.07 30.31 8.25
C GLU A 169 2.61 31.26 7.13
N ALA A 170 1.36 31.13 6.69
CA ALA A 170 0.76 32.02 5.68
C ALA A 170 0.63 33.47 6.19
N GLU A 171 0.14 33.66 7.41
CA GLU A 171 -0.03 34.97 8.03
C GLU A 171 1.30 35.70 8.13
N LYS A 172 2.31 35.05 8.71
CA LYS A 172 3.66 35.61 8.89
C LYS A 172 4.30 35.97 7.55
N ALA A 173 4.20 35.08 6.57
CA ALA A 173 4.81 35.30 5.25
C ALA A 173 4.14 36.39 4.42
N THR A 174 2.93 36.83 4.80
CA THR A 174 2.15 37.82 4.03
C THR A 174 2.11 39.21 4.66
N ARG A 175 2.73 39.44 5.82
CA ARG A 175 2.70 40.73 6.55
C ARG A 175 3.14 41.94 5.72
N GLU A 176 4.08 41.73 4.79
CA GLU A 176 4.67 42.78 3.94
C GLU A 176 3.92 43.01 2.63
N ILE A 177 2.76 42.37 2.44
CA ILE A 177 1.93 42.54 1.24
C ILE A 177 0.48 42.82 1.64
N PRO A 178 -0.33 43.43 0.75
CA PRO A 178 -1.75 43.62 1.00
C PRO A 178 -2.44 42.27 1.23
N ARG A 179 -3.15 42.17 2.36
CA ARG A 179 -3.71 40.92 2.86
C ARG A 179 -5.06 41.13 3.55
N SER A 180 -5.89 40.10 3.49
CA SER A 180 -7.22 40.06 4.10
C SER A 180 -7.51 38.66 4.64
N ILE A 181 -8.37 38.57 5.66
CA ILE A 181 -8.93 37.31 6.16
C ILE A 181 -10.40 37.23 5.74
N ILE A 182 -10.87 36.04 5.36
CA ILE A 182 -12.29 35.73 5.23
C ILE A 182 -12.58 34.39 5.92
N THR A 183 -13.60 34.34 6.76
CA THR A 183 -14.07 33.05 7.31
C THR A 183 -15.09 32.42 6.38
N TYR A 184 -15.15 31.08 6.37
CA TYR A 184 -16.16 30.34 5.64
C TYR A 184 -17.58 30.75 6.08
N ASP A 185 -17.78 30.99 7.37
CA ASP A 185 -19.07 31.42 7.93
C ASP A 185 -19.47 32.80 7.39
N GLN A 186 -18.55 33.76 7.30
CA GLN A 186 -18.81 35.08 6.73
C GLN A 186 -19.17 35.00 5.24
N LEU A 187 -18.44 34.17 4.49
CA LEU A 187 -18.74 33.93 3.08
C LEU A 187 -20.16 33.39 2.90
N LEU A 188 -20.56 32.41 3.72
CA LEU A 188 -21.87 31.78 3.63
C LEU A 188 -23.01 32.68 4.12
N MET A 189 -22.72 33.56 5.08
CA MET A 189 -23.69 34.49 5.65
C MET A 189 -24.01 35.65 4.70
N ASP A 190 -22.99 36.34 4.20
CA ASP A 190 -23.13 37.41 3.20
C ASP A 190 -21.86 37.52 2.37
N TRP A 191 -21.83 36.78 1.27
CA TRP A 191 -20.66 36.75 0.39
C TRP A 191 -20.40 38.11 -0.26
N ALA A 192 -21.43 38.91 -0.54
CA ALA A 192 -21.28 40.18 -1.26
C ALA A 192 -20.57 41.20 -0.37
N VAL A 193 -21.03 41.36 0.87
CA VAL A 193 -20.36 42.22 1.87
C VAL A 193 -18.93 41.74 2.13
N SER A 194 -18.75 40.43 2.27
CA SER A 194 -17.43 39.85 2.55
C SER A 194 -16.43 40.09 1.42
N VAL A 195 -16.85 39.90 0.17
CA VAL A 195 -15.99 40.06 -1.02
C VAL A 195 -15.68 41.53 -1.32
N GLU A 196 -16.60 42.45 -1.07
CA GLU A 196 -16.33 43.89 -1.21
C GLU A 196 -15.36 44.40 -0.14
N ARG A 197 -15.47 43.92 1.11
CA ARG A 197 -14.46 44.20 2.14
C ARG A 197 -13.08 43.67 1.74
N VAL A 198 -13.04 42.42 1.26
CA VAL A 198 -11.79 41.82 0.74
C VAL A 198 -11.23 42.66 -0.41
N ALA A 199 -12.08 43.17 -1.31
CA ALA A 199 -11.64 44.05 -2.40
C ALA A 199 -10.96 45.30 -1.86
N ALA A 200 -11.56 45.97 -0.87
CA ALA A 200 -11.02 47.18 -0.27
C ALA A 200 -9.69 46.93 0.45
N GLU A 201 -9.60 45.87 1.27
CA GLU A 201 -8.38 45.51 2.01
C GLU A 201 -7.24 45.04 1.09
N LEU A 202 -7.59 44.38 -0.01
CA LEU A 202 -6.62 43.94 -1.03
C LEU A 202 -6.40 44.97 -2.13
N GLU A 203 -6.99 46.16 -2.06
CA GLU A 203 -6.96 47.22 -3.09
C GLU A 203 -7.22 46.68 -4.51
N LEU A 204 -8.29 45.89 -4.65
CA LEU A 204 -8.71 45.25 -5.89
C LEU A 204 -9.93 45.95 -6.47
N GLU A 205 -9.97 46.00 -7.80
CA GLU A 205 -11.18 46.28 -8.56
C GLU A 205 -11.63 44.98 -9.24
N TRP A 206 -12.83 44.51 -8.90
CA TRP A 206 -13.38 43.30 -9.50
C TRP A 206 -13.82 43.56 -10.95
N PRO A 207 -13.40 42.74 -11.93
CA PRO A 207 -13.82 42.89 -13.32
C PRO A 207 -15.32 42.74 -13.56
N VAL A 208 -16.02 41.98 -12.71
CA VAL A 208 -17.47 41.75 -12.79
C VAL A 208 -18.15 42.46 -11.62
N SER A 209 -19.34 43.04 -11.81
CA SER A 209 -20.12 43.70 -10.74
C SER A 209 -20.85 42.68 -9.86
N ILE A 210 -21.19 43.03 -8.61
CA ILE A 210 -21.88 42.10 -7.69
C ILE A 210 -23.17 41.63 -8.35
N GLU A 211 -23.92 42.56 -8.94
CA GLU A 211 -25.18 42.36 -9.63
C GLU A 211 -25.06 41.31 -10.74
N ASP A 212 -24.03 41.42 -11.59
CA ASP A 212 -23.82 40.52 -12.73
C ASP A 212 -23.47 39.10 -12.31
N SER A 213 -22.68 38.95 -11.23
CA SER A 213 -22.26 37.62 -10.74
C SER A 213 -23.24 36.98 -9.75
N LYS A 214 -24.23 37.74 -9.24
CA LYS A 214 -25.03 37.36 -8.07
C LYS A 214 -25.75 36.04 -8.23
N GLN A 215 -26.41 35.83 -9.36
CA GLN A 215 -27.20 34.63 -9.60
C GLN A 215 -26.33 33.36 -9.58
N GLU A 216 -25.15 33.40 -10.22
CA GLU A 216 -24.25 32.25 -10.28
C GLU A 216 -23.60 31.96 -8.92
N VAL A 217 -23.22 33.01 -8.18
CA VAL A 217 -22.65 32.88 -6.85
C VAL A 217 -23.66 32.32 -5.86
N ASP A 218 -24.88 32.87 -5.83
CA ASP A 218 -25.96 32.41 -4.94
C ASP A 218 -26.32 30.94 -5.24
N ALA A 219 -26.37 30.54 -6.52
CA ALA A 219 -26.62 29.16 -6.91
C ALA A 219 -25.52 28.20 -6.43
N TYR A 220 -24.25 28.60 -6.53
CA TYR A 220 -23.11 27.81 -6.09
C TYR A 220 -23.07 27.65 -4.56
N LEU A 221 -23.19 28.77 -3.82
CA LEU A 221 -23.14 28.80 -2.36
C LEU A 221 -24.39 28.21 -1.70
N GLY A 222 -25.56 28.33 -2.32
CA GLY A 222 -26.79 27.69 -1.81
C GLY A 222 -26.68 26.16 -1.72
N VAL A 223 -25.82 25.54 -2.53
CA VAL A 223 -25.48 24.12 -2.39
C VAL A 223 -24.46 23.90 -1.25
N GLU A 224 -23.47 24.77 -1.07
CA GLU A 224 -22.50 24.69 0.03
C GLU A 224 -23.18 24.83 1.40
N ASN A 225 -24.12 25.77 1.54
CA ASN A 225 -24.91 25.97 2.77
C ASN A 225 -25.67 24.70 3.20
N ARG A 226 -26.10 23.86 2.26
CA ARG A 226 -26.79 22.59 2.58
C ARG A 226 -25.86 21.51 3.14
N HIS A 227 -24.56 21.64 2.91
CA HIS A 227 -23.54 20.70 3.40
C HIS A 227 -22.80 21.25 4.62
N HIS A 228 -23.04 22.52 4.96
CA HIS A 228 -22.58 23.13 6.18
C HIS A 228 -23.56 22.74 7.30
N ASP A 229 -23.25 21.64 7.98
CA ASP A 229 -23.96 21.28 9.20
C ASP A 229 -23.61 22.33 10.26
N HIS A 230 -24.61 23.12 10.68
CA HIS A 230 -24.57 23.96 11.89
C HIS A 230 -24.44 23.14 13.19
N ASN A 231 -23.89 21.93 13.13
CA ASN A 231 -23.51 21.15 14.28
C ASN A 231 -22.15 21.63 14.81
N SER A 232 -22.06 22.94 15.05
CA SER A 232 -21.21 23.43 16.11
C SER A 232 -21.78 22.87 17.42
N ASN A 233 -21.34 21.66 17.79
CA ASN A 233 -21.31 21.23 19.19
C ASN A 233 -20.31 22.09 20.01
N ALA A 234 -20.03 23.33 19.57
CA ALA A 234 -19.53 24.38 20.41
C ALA A 234 -20.66 24.70 21.39
N ASP A 235 -20.74 23.92 22.46
CA ASP A 235 -21.46 24.32 23.67
C ASP A 235 -21.00 25.76 23.99
N PRO A 236 -21.87 26.78 23.89
CA PRO A 236 -21.52 28.15 24.20
C PRO A 236 -21.05 28.32 25.65
N GLN A 237 -21.31 27.32 26.49
CA GLN A 237 -20.88 27.23 27.89
C GLN A 237 -19.58 26.44 28.10
N ARG A 238 -18.94 25.92 27.04
CA ARG A 238 -17.63 25.27 27.13
C ARG A 238 -16.61 26.32 27.58
N LYS A 239 -16.26 26.27 28.87
CA LYS A 239 -15.42 27.28 29.53
C LYS A 239 -14.01 27.37 28.93
N ASP A 240 -13.49 26.26 28.40
CA ASP A 240 -12.13 26.19 27.89
C ASP A 240 -12.14 26.04 26.36
N ARG A 241 -12.00 27.18 25.67
CA ARG A 241 -11.68 27.20 24.22
C ARG A 241 -10.24 26.77 24.01
N THR A 242 -10.02 25.87 23.07
CA THR A 242 -8.70 25.49 22.54
C THR A 242 -7.99 26.72 21.96
N PHE A 243 -6.68 26.61 21.78
CA PHE A 243 -5.88 27.66 21.16
C PHE A 243 -6.39 28.02 19.75
N ALA A 244 -6.69 27.01 18.92
CA ALA A 244 -7.22 27.19 17.58
C ALA A 244 -8.60 27.88 17.56
N GLU A 245 -9.51 27.54 18.48
CA GLU A 245 -10.82 28.20 18.59
C GLU A 245 -10.68 29.68 18.96
N ARG A 246 -9.69 30.04 19.79
CA ARG A 246 -9.41 31.45 20.11
C ARG A 246 -8.90 32.22 18.90
N VAL A 247 -7.94 31.66 18.15
CA VAL A 247 -7.43 32.26 16.90
C VAL A 247 -8.55 32.41 15.88
N TYR A 248 -9.39 31.39 15.70
CA TYR A 248 -10.56 31.46 14.83
C TYR A 248 -11.54 32.56 15.27
N SER A 249 -11.82 32.67 16.57
CA SER A 249 -12.72 33.71 17.10
C SER A 249 -12.22 35.12 16.72
N VAL A 250 -10.90 35.36 16.80
CA VAL A 250 -10.29 36.63 16.39
C VAL A 250 -10.48 36.88 14.89
N CYS A 251 -10.27 35.84 14.06
CA CYS A 251 -10.49 35.90 12.61
C CYS A 251 -11.96 36.16 12.24
N ASN A 252 -12.89 35.63 13.03
CA ASN A 252 -14.32 35.74 12.75
C ASN A 252 -14.93 37.05 13.25
N GLU A 253 -14.48 37.54 14.40
CA GLU A 253 -14.97 38.79 14.98
C GLU A 253 -14.36 40.03 14.31
N MET A 254 -13.14 39.93 13.76
CA MET A 254 -12.42 41.03 13.08
C MET A 254 -12.52 42.38 13.78
N ARG A 255 -12.28 42.40 15.09
CA ARG A 255 -12.15 43.64 15.87
C ARG A 255 -10.97 44.46 15.35
N SER A 256 -10.96 45.77 15.54
CA SER A 256 -9.98 46.69 14.91
C SER A 256 -8.50 46.31 15.06
N ASP A 257 -8.11 45.59 16.11
CA ASP A 257 -6.75 45.16 16.43
C ASP A 257 -6.45 43.69 16.08
N TYR A 258 -7.33 43.02 15.32
CA TYR A 258 -7.26 41.57 15.08
C TYR A 258 -5.90 41.08 14.55
N TRP A 259 -5.23 41.82 13.67
CA TRP A 259 -3.90 41.46 13.18
C TRP A 259 -2.84 41.43 14.28
N GLN A 260 -2.87 42.40 15.20
CA GLN A 260 -1.93 42.44 16.32
C GLN A 260 -2.15 41.27 17.28
N VAL A 261 -3.42 40.92 17.52
CA VAL A 261 -3.79 39.77 18.35
C VAL A 261 -3.35 38.45 17.70
N ILE A 262 -3.50 38.33 16.38
CA ILE A 262 -3.05 37.16 15.62
C ILE A 262 -1.52 37.05 15.65
N GLU A 263 -0.79 38.15 15.48
CA GLU A 263 0.67 38.15 15.57
C GLU A 263 1.17 37.72 16.95
N ASN A 264 0.56 38.25 18.03
CA ASN A 264 0.87 37.81 19.40
C ASN A 264 0.57 36.32 19.60
N SER A 265 -0.56 35.83 19.06
CA SER A 265 -0.91 34.41 19.10
C SER A 265 0.10 33.56 18.31
N GLN A 266 0.62 34.06 17.19
CA GLN A 266 1.63 33.38 16.41
C GLN A 266 2.93 33.21 17.21
N ILE A 267 3.35 34.25 17.94
CA ILE A 267 4.53 34.19 18.82
C ILE A 267 4.33 33.16 19.93
N GLU A 268 3.19 33.22 20.64
CA GLU A 268 2.84 32.27 21.70
C GLU A 268 2.84 30.82 21.16
N PHE A 269 2.27 30.60 19.97
CA PHE A 269 2.23 29.29 19.33
C PHE A 269 3.63 28.76 18.97
N SER A 270 4.47 29.60 18.37
CA SER A 270 5.85 29.22 18.04
C SER A 270 6.67 28.90 19.30
N GLU A 271 6.53 29.67 20.39
CA GLU A 271 7.19 29.38 21.66
C GLU A 271 6.73 28.05 22.25
N MET A 272 5.41 27.78 22.23
CA MET A 272 4.86 26.50 22.70
C MET A 272 5.38 25.34 21.86
N LEU A 273 5.37 25.43 20.53
CA LEU A 273 5.87 24.37 19.66
C LEU A 273 7.36 24.14 19.80
N ALA A 274 8.16 25.20 19.98
CA ALA A 274 9.59 25.09 20.17
C ALA A 274 9.94 24.17 21.37
N LEU A 275 9.16 24.23 22.46
CA LEU A 275 9.34 23.37 23.64
C LEU A 275 9.20 21.87 23.32
N PHE A 276 8.36 21.51 22.34
CA PHE A 276 8.10 20.12 21.97
C PHE A 276 8.85 19.67 20.72
N SER A 277 9.29 20.60 19.86
CA SER A 277 9.87 20.30 18.55
C SER A 277 11.10 19.39 18.61
N SER A 278 12.10 19.71 19.46
CA SER A 278 13.32 18.89 19.60
C SER A 278 13.02 17.54 20.27
N PRO A 279 12.35 17.48 21.44
CA PRO A 279 12.04 16.19 22.07
C PRO A 279 11.18 15.27 21.19
N MET A 280 10.23 15.83 20.42
CA MET A 280 9.41 15.08 19.47
C MET A 280 10.25 14.52 18.33
N ARG A 281 11.13 15.34 17.73
CA ARG A 281 12.02 14.89 16.66
C ARG A 281 12.91 13.74 17.14
N GLU A 282 13.55 13.90 18.29
CA GLU A 282 14.36 12.84 18.88
C GLU A 282 13.56 11.57 19.21
N ALA A 283 12.31 11.72 19.67
CA ALA A 283 11.44 10.57 19.94
C ALA A 283 11.05 9.83 18.65
N VAL A 284 10.77 10.56 17.58
CA VAL A 284 10.49 9.99 16.26
C VAL A 284 11.72 9.31 15.70
N ASP A 285 12.89 9.95 15.76
CA ASP A 285 14.15 9.39 15.27
C ASP A 285 14.48 8.08 16.00
N ARG A 286 14.37 8.05 17.33
CA ARG A 286 14.53 6.81 18.12
C ARG A 286 13.52 5.73 17.74
N ALA A 287 12.27 6.09 17.48
CA ALA A 287 11.25 5.13 17.07
C ALA A 287 11.51 4.55 15.67
N LEU A 288 12.02 5.38 14.75
CA LEU A 288 12.44 4.95 13.42
C LEU A 288 13.65 4.02 13.49
N GLU A 289 14.68 4.37 14.27
CA GLU A 289 15.85 3.53 14.53
C GLU A 289 15.44 2.15 15.07
N GLN A 290 14.60 2.12 16.12
CA GLN A 290 14.09 0.87 16.68
C GLN A 290 13.31 0.03 15.67
N ARG A 291 12.50 0.67 14.82
CA ARG A 291 11.75 -0.02 13.77
C ARG A 291 12.68 -0.62 12.73
N ASP A 292 13.69 0.12 12.32
CA ASP A 292 14.64 -0.32 11.30
C ASP A 292 15.53 -1.46 11.82
N GLU A 293 15.94 -1.42 13.09
CA GLU A 293 16.58 -2.55 13.78
C GLU A 293 15.69 -3.79 13.81
N GLN A 294 14.41 -3.65 14.17
CA GLN A 294 13.44 -4.77 14.17
C GLN A 294 13.23 -5.34 12.76
N ASN A 295 13.13 -4.49 11.74
CA ASN A 295 13.00 -4.92 10.36
C ASN A 295 14.24 -5.70 9.89
N LEU A 296 15.44 -5.26 10.28
CA LEU A 296 16.69 -5.96 9.94
C LEU A 296 16.75 -7.35 10.61
N LEU A 297 16.35 -7.44 11.88
CA LEU A 297 16.26 -8.72 12.60
C LEU A 297 15.25 -9.67 11.94
N GLN A 298 14.04 -9.20 11.62
CA GLN A 298 13.05 -10.01 10.91
C GLN A 298 13.54 -10.49 9.54
N GLN A 299 14.25 -9.63 8.79
CA GLN A 299 14.84 -10.02 7.51
C GLN A 299 15.90 -11.12 7.68
N ALA A 300 16.74 -11.02 8.71
CA ALA A 300 17.73 -12.05 9.02
C ALA A 300 17.09 -13.39 9.41
N GLU A 301 16.03 -13.38 10.23
CA GLU A 301 15.26 -14.58 10.58
C GLU A 301 14.59 -15.22 9.37
N LEU A 302 13.95 -14.42 8.52
CA LEU A 302 13.36 -14.87 7.25
C LEU A 302 14.40 -15.50 6.33
N GLN A 303 15.59 -14.92 6.25
CA GLN A 303 16.69 -15.45 5.45
C GLN A 303 17.21 -16.79 6.00
N ALA A 304 17.39 -16.90 7.31
CA ALA A 304 17.80 -18.14 7.96
C ALA A 304 16.76 -19.26 7.77
N LEU A 305 15.47 -18.94 7.89
CA LEU A 305 14.38 -19.90 7.66
C LEU A 305 14.35 -20.38 6.20
N ARG A 306 14.54 -19.46 5.24
CA ARG A 306 14.65 -19.82 3.81
C ARG A 306 15.83 -20.73 3.54
N GLN A 307 16.99 -20.45 4.15
CA GLN A 307 18.18 -21.30 4.00
C GLN A 307 17.93 -22.70 4.58
N HIS A 308 17.39 -22.78 5.80
CA HIS A 308 17.03 -24.06 6.40
C HIS A 308 16.02 -24.85 5.55
N HIS A 309 14.99 -24.18 5.01
CA HIS A 309 14.02 -24.83 4.12
C HIS A 309 14.69 -25.38 2.86
N ASN A 310 15.60 -24.61 2.25
CA ASN A 310 16.36 -25.08 1.09
C ASN A 310 17.23 -26.29 1.43
N ASP A 311 17.94 -26.27 2.57
CA ASP A 311 18.79 -27.38 3.00
C ASP A 311 17.98 -28.66 3.22
N VAL A 312 16.82 -28.55 3.90
CA VAL A 312 15.90 -29.68 4.09
C VAL A 312 15.37 -30.19 2.75
N PHE A 313 14.97 -29.28 1.86
CA PHE A 313 14.48 -29.63 0.52
C PHE A 313 15.56 -30.39 -0.27
N TYR A 314 16.80 -29.91 -0.32
CA TYR A 314 17.90 -30.58 -1.01
C TYR A 314 18.22 -31.95 -0.40
N LYS A 315 18.21 -32.06 0.93
CA LYS A 315 18.45 -33.33 1.61
C LYS A 315 17.35 -34.35 1.28
N GLN A 316 16.09 -33.97 1.40
CA GLN A 316 14.96 -34.83 1.05
C GLN A 316 14.98 -35.23 -0.43
N HIS A 317 15.34 -34.30 -1.33
CA HIS A 317 15.43 -34.59 -2.76
C HIS A 317 16.53 -35.62 -3.05
N THR A 318 17.67 -35.51 -2.36
CA THR A 318 18.78 -36.45 -2.49
C THR A 318 18.39 -37.84 -1.98
N GLU A 319 17.82 -37.92 -0.76
CA GLU A 319 17.32 -39.18 -0.17
C GLU A 319 16.27 -39.85 -1.07
N LEU A 320 15.34 -39.07 -1.64
CA LEU A 320 14.32 -39.57 -2.56
C LEU A 320 14.95 -40.11 -3.86
N SER A 321 16.00 -39.47 -4.36
CA SER A 321 16.72 -39.92 -5.55
C SER A 321 17.46 -41.24 -5.29
N GLU A 322 18.13 -41.36 -4.14
CA GLU A 322 18.81 -42.59 -3.73
C GLU A 322 17.83 -43.75 -3.52
N LEU A 323 16.67 -43.48 -2.90
CA LEU A 323 15.62 -44.47 -2.69
C LEU A 323 15.05 -44.97 -4.02
N LYS A 324 14.83 -44.06 -5.00
CA LYS A 324 14.38 -44.43 -6.35
C LYS A 324 15.39 -45.34 -7.06
N GLU A 325 16.68 -45.04 -6.95
CA GLU A 325 17.73 -45.86 -7.55
C GLU A 325 17.81 -47.25 -6.89
N SER A 326 17.68 -47.31 -5.56
CA SER A 326 17.61 -48.58 -4.83
C SER A 326 16.37 -49.41 -5.21
N HIS A 327 15.21 -48.77 -5.33
CA HIS A 327 13.98 -49.42 -5.78
C HIS A 327 14.14 -50.02 -7.18
N LYS A 328 14.72 -49.26 -8.11
CA LYS A 328 14.98 -49.74 -9.48
C LYS A 328 15.89 -50.98 -9.49
N LYS A 329 16.99 -50.97 -8.72
CA LYS A 329 17.88 -52.14 -8.60
C LYS A 329 17.16 -53.37 -8.04
N MET A 330 16.28 -53.16 -7.06
CA MET A 330 15.50 -54.23 -6.45
C MET A 330 14.43 -54.78 -7.40
N GLU A 331 13.82 -53.94 -8.24
CA GLU A 331 12.94 -54.38 -9.32
C GLU A 331 13.69 -55.21 -10.37
N GLU A 332 14.89 -54.78 -10.77
CA GLU A 332 15.76 -55.52 -11.69
C GLU A 332 16.13 -56.91 -11.11
N ALA A 333 16.58 -56.96 -9.86
CA ALA A 333 16.90 -58.21 -9.17
C ALA A 333 15.67 -59.13 -9.01
N LEU A 334 14.49 -58.57 -8.71
CA LEU A 334 13.25 -59.33 -8.62
C LEU A 334 12.86 -59.93 -9.99
N SER A 335 13.06 -59.17 -11.07
CA SER A 335 12.85 -59.64 -12.44
C SER A 335 13.78 -60.80 -12.79
N GLU A 336 15.08 -60.68 -12.49
CA GLU A 336 16.07 -61.76 -12.68
C GLU A 336 15.70 -63.01 -11.89
N SER A 337 15.33 -62.85 -10.61
CA SER A 337 14.93 -63.96 -9.76
C SER A 337 13.66 -64.66 -10.28
N ARG A 338 12.69 -63.91 -10.84
CA ARG A 338 11.50 -64.48 -11.50
C ARG A 338 11.86 -65.29 -12.75
N VAL A 339 12.83 -64.82 -13.55
CA VAL A 339 13.33 -65.56 -14.72
C VAL A 339 14.00 -66.86 -14.27
N GLU A 340 14.80 -66.83 -13.21
CA GLU A 340 15.49 -68.01 -12.69
C GLU A 340 14.52 -69.03 -12.08
N ILE A 341 13.53 -68.57 -11.29
CA ILE A 341 12.44 -69.42 -10.80
C ILE A 341 11.72 -70.11 -11.97
N SER A 342 11.43 -69.38 -13.05
CA SER A 342 10.79 -69.95 -14.23
C SER A 342 11.66 -71.02 -14.92
N ARG A 343 12.98 -70.81 -14.99
CA ARG A 343 13.92 -71.84 -15.48
C ARG A 343 13.93 -73.08 -14.59
N LEU A 344 14.02 -72.91 -13.28
CA LEU A 344 14.03 -74.03 -12.34
C LEU A 344 12.74 -74.83 -12.39
N ILE A 345 11.58 -74.17 -12.51
CA ILE A 345 10.28 -74.83 -12.71
C ILE A 345 10.30 -75.68 -13.99
N ASN A 346 10.82 -75.13 -15.10
CA ASN A 346 10.92 -75.88 -16.36
C ASN A 346 11.85 -77.10 -16.23
N SER A 347 13.01 -76.94 -15.61
CA SER A 347 13.95 -78.06 -15.37
C SER A 347 13.35 -79.13 -14.46
N LEU A 348 12.63 -78.74 -13.40
CA LEU A 348 11.93 -79.67 -12.52
C LEU A 348 10.86 -80.46 -13.29
N ASN A 349 10.12 -79.80 -14.20
CA ASN A 349 9.14 -80.46 -15.05
C ASN A 349 9.79 -81.47 -16.00
N GLU A 350 10.95 -81.15 -16.57
CA GLU A 350 11.73 -82.09 -17.41
C GLU A 350 12.15 -83.34 -16.61
N VAL A 351 12.77 -83.15 -15.43
CA VAL A 351 13.20 -84.25 -14.57
C VAL A 351 12.01 -85.09 -14.09
N SER A 352 10.88 -84.45 -13.76
CA SER A 352 9.65 -85.15 -13.39
C SER A 352 9.12 -86.02 -14.55
N CYS A 353 9.22 -85.53 -15.79
CA CYS A 353 8.88 -86.29 -16.99
C CYS A 353 9.81 -87.51 -17.16
N GLU A 354 11.13 -87.33 -17.01
CA GLU A 354 12.11 -88.42 -17.07
C GLU A 354 11.87 -89.47 -15.98
N LEU A 355 11.63 -89.06 -14.74
CA LEU A 355 11.26 -89.94 -13.63
C LEU A 355 9.99 -90.74 -13.95
N GLY A 356 9.00 -90.11 -14.56
CA GLY A 356 7.79 -90.78 -15.04
C GLY A 356 8.10 -91.90 -16.05
N VAL A 357 9.04 -91.66 -16.99
CA VAL A 357 9.51 -92.67 -17.95
C VAL A 357 10.24 -93.82 -17.26
N VAL A 358 11.12 -93.50 -16.30
CA VAL A 358 11.86 -94.51 -15.53
C VAL A 358 10.91 -95.37 -14.69
N ALA A 359 9.96 -94.76 -13.98
CA ALA A 359 8.96 -95.49 -13.19
C ALA A 359 8.10 -96.42 -14.07
N ALA A 360 7.73 -95.99 -15.29
CA ALA A 360 7.03 -96.84 -16.25
C ALA A 360 7.88 -98.05 -16.71
N ARG A 361 9.18 -97.83 -16.94
CA ARG A 361 10.14 -98.91 -17.26
C ARG A 361 10.33 -99.87 -16.10
N GLU A 362 10.50 -99.37 -14.88
CA GLU A 362 10.62 -100.19 -13.67
C GLU A 362 9.41 -101.10 -13.50
N LYS A 363 8.20 -100.55 -13.63
CA LYS A 363 6.94 -101.32 -13.57
C LYS A 363 6.91 -102.44 -14.62
N THR A 364 7.42 -102.17 -15.82
CA THR A 364 7.53 -103.16 -16.91
C THR A 364 8.56 -104.25 -16.56
N CYS A 365 9.73 -103.88 -16.04
CA CYS A 365 10.74 -104.84 -15.58
C CYS A 365 10.26 -105.71 -14.41
N GLN A 366 9.56 -105.12 -13.44
CA GLN A 366 8.97 -105.87 -12.32
C GLN A 366 7.94 -106.88 -12.82
N GLN A 367 7.10 -106.51 -13.79
CA GLN A 367 6.16 -107.43 -14.44
C GLN A 367 6.90 -108.57 -15.14
N GLN A 368 7.93 -108.27 -15.93
CA GLN A 368 8.74 -109.30 -16.61
C GLN A 368 9.45 -110.24 -15.63
N LEU A 369 9.95 -109.71 -14.50
CA LEU A 369 10.57 -110.50 -13.44
C LEU A 369 9.55 -111.44 -12.78
N HIS A 370 8.35 -110.94 -12.48
CA HIS A 370 7.27 -111.76 -11.96
C HIS A 370 6.90 -112.90 -12.93
N ASP A 371 6.79 -112.60 -14.22
CA ASP A 371 6.47 -113.59 -15.26
C ASP A 371 7.57 -114.65 -15.42
N THR A 372 8.85 -114.26 -15.30
CA THR A 372 9.98 -115.20 -15.32
C THR A 372 10.07 -116.03 -14.06
N GLN A 373 9.80 -115.46 -12.88
CA GLN A 373 9.74 -116.20 -11.62
C GLN A 373 8.62 -117.24 -11.64
N ALA A 374 7.45 -116.89 -12.19
CA ALA A 374 6.36 -117.83 -12.41
C ALA A 374 6.78 -118.97 -13.35
N SER A 375 7.41 -118.64 -14.49
CA SER A 375 7.93 -119.63 -15.44
C SER A 375 9.01 -120.55 -14.82
N TYR A 376 9.87 -120.00 -13.96
CA TYR A 376 10.90 -120.78 -13.25
C TYR A 376 10.28 -121.72 -12.20
N ALA A 377 9.26 -121.26 -11.47
CA ALA A 377 8.51 -122.10 -10.54
C ALA A 377 7.84 -123.29 -11.25
N ASP A 378 7.28 -123.05 -12.45
CA ASP A 378 6.69 -124.12 -13.28
C ASP A 378 7.75 -125.14 -13.75
N LEU A 379 8.94 -124.69 -14.14
CA LEU A 379 10.06 -125.56 -14.50
C LEU A 379 10.58 -126.40 -13.31
N LEU A 380 10.64 -125.80 -12.12
CA LEU A 380 10.98 -126.52 -10.89
C LEU A 380 9.92 -127.58 -10.54
N ALA A 381 8.64 -127.28 -10.72
CA ALA A 381 7.58 -128.26 -10.54
C ALA A 381 7.68 -129.44 -11.53
N LEU A 382 8.05 -129.17 -12.79
CA LEU A 382 8.29 -130.20 -13.82
C LEU A 382 9.49 -131.08 -13.49
N THR A 383 10.62 -130.49 -13.06
CA THR A 383 11.82 -131.26 -12.67
C THR A 383 11.60 -132.07 -11.40
N ALA A 384 10.87 -131.56 -10.42
CA ALA A 384 10.46 -132.32 -9.23
C ALA A 384 9.60 -133.54 -9.62
N ARG A 385 8.62 -133.37 -10.53
CA ARG A 385 7.83 -134.49 -11.08
C ARG A 385 8.69 -135.52 -11.82
N ARG A 386 9.68 -135.06 -12.60
CA ARG A 386 10.59 -135.95 -13.33
C ARG A 386 11.50 -136.75 -12.40
N THR A 387 12.02 -136.10 -11.35
CA THR A 387 12.86 -136.72 -10.32
C THR A 387 12.08 -137.76 -9.51
N TRP A 388 10.81 -137.48 -9.20
CA TRP A 388 9.90 -138.45 -8.58
C TRP A 388 9.67 -139.68 -9.48
N LEU A 389 9.46 -139.48 -10.78
CA LEU A 389 9.29 -140.56 -11.76
C LEU A 389 10.55 -141.45 -11.85
N VAL A 390 11.74 -140.84 -11.92
CA VAL A 390 13.01 -141.58 -11.97
C VAL A 390 13.22 -142.41 -10.69
N LYS A 391 12.97 -141.83 -9.50
CA LYS A 391 13.04 -142.58 -8.23
C LYS A 391 12.06 -143.75 -8.18
N LYS A 392 10.86 -143.59 -8.74
CA LYS A 392 9.82 -144.64 -8.76
C LYS A 392 10.17 -145.79 -9.70
N ILE A 393 10.78 -145.51 -10.85
CA ILE A 393 11.23 -146.55 -11.81
C ILE A 393 12.36 -147.40 -11.21
N PHE A 394 13.34 -146.77 -10.56
CA PHE A 394 14.45 -147.49 -9.92
C PHE A 394 14.02 -148.35 -8.71
N SER A 395 12.91 -148.04 -8.06
CA SER A 395 12.38 -148.82 -6.92
C SER A 395 11.67 -150.12 -7.33
N ILE A 396 11.30 -150.29 -8.60
CA ILE A 396 10.55 -151.48 -9.07
C ILE A 396 11.49 -152.57 -9.61
N ALA A 397 12.71 -152.23 -10.02
CA ALA A 397 13.66 -153.16 -10.65
C ALA A 397 14.50 -154.04 -9.69
N LYS A 398 14.14 -154.14 -8.41
CA LYS A 398 14.93 -154.88 -7.39
C LYS A 398 14.14 -155.92 -6.58
N LYS A 399 13.02 -156.42 -7.12
CA LYS A 399 12.24 -157.54 -6.56
C LYS A 399 12.50 -158.82 -7.32
#